data_AF-A0A2E4DCX2-F1
#
_entry.id   AF-A0A2E4DCX2-F1
#
_cell.length_a   1.000
_cell.length_b   1.000
_cell.length_c   1.000
_cell.angle_alpha   90.00
_cell.angle_beta   90.00
_cell.angle_gamma   90.00
#
_symmetry.space_group_name_H-M   'P 1'
#
loop_
_entity.id
_entity.type
_entity.pdbx_description
1 polymer ?
#
loop_
_entity_poly.entity_id
_entity_poly.type
_entity_poly.pdbx_seq_one_letter_code
_entity_poly.pdbx_strand_id
1 'polypeptide(L)'
;MVGTKEKTIMSLNKIMHIADKSQSKILFYFLLYSFGYIFAHLILTSIFSFFHFLLSHDLGTINNWLSLNGWEVLGFAKILSAIVTIKIVSFNKYNVTPLWDGFKQLKSWPSRKIIIVSFFILSVFYALIHQFGGGVQDSIYMDNLAMSSILGSILFFGVDILILGFLMNFFQSQLPQRFELAFHLMILTLIVTVLDFVLLYLAKLNISVIDQFMPWIKLSTYTTSFFLFFMVLKILKSEIYLSELIHSVLFLSIFVLCSKVVLPYLDKYILFLVVHFIFLYFLLLQRNMMDILVYLVIIVSILSSFFGIDLVWDNNYSMFAYNKNIPALGVIGIWIIALTYYRKSKF
;
A
#
# COMPACT_ATOMS: atom_id res chain seq x y z
N MET A 1 7.21 -49.45 7.57
CA MET A 1 6.65 -48.08 7.70
C MET A 1 7.54 -46.96 7.13
N VAL A 2 8.64 -47.25 6.42
CA VAL A 2 9.55 -46.21 5.87
C VAL A 2 8.98 -45.52 4.60
N GLY A 3 8.19 -46.24 3.79
CA GLY A 3 7.70 -45.74 2.48
C GLY A 3 6.60 -44.67 2.52
N THR A 4 5.93 -44.42 3.65
CA THR A 4 4.92 -43.35 3.74
C THR A 4 5.56 -41.97 3.93
N LYS A 5 6.67 -41.90 4.68
CA LYS A 5 7.36 -40.63 4.99
C LYS A 5 8.04 -40.03 3.76
N GLU A 6 8.68 -40.85 2.93
CA GLU A 6 9.31 -40.39 1.67
C GLU A 6 8.29 -39.89 0.65
N LYS A 7 7.13 -40.56 0.50
CA LYS A 7 6.06 -40.09 -0.39
C LYS A 7 5.51 -38.72 0.04
N THR A 8 5.38 -38.47 1.34
CA THR A 8 4.94 -37.17 1.86
C THR A 8 6.00 -36.08 1.64
N ILE A 9 7.28 -36.38 1.80
CA ILE A 9 8.37 -35.41 1.56
C ILE A 9 8.45 -35.05 0.06
N MET A 10 8.35 -36.03 -0.83
CA MET A 10 8.41 -35.81 -2.27
C MET A 10 7.21 -35.01 -2.80
N SER A 11 6.01 -35.22 -2.25
CA SER A 11 4.84 -34.41 -2.62
C SER A 11 4.95 -32.96 -2.12
N LEU A 12 5.51 -32.74 -0.92
CA LEU A 12 5.75 -31.40 -0.38
C LEU A 12 6.75 -30.60 -1.20
N ASN A 13 7.89 -31.18 -1.59
CA ASN A 13 8.90 -30.48 -2.40
C ASN A 13 8.36 -30.05 -3.76
N LYS A 14 7.52 -30.88 -4.39
CA LYS A 14 6.86 -30.54 -5.66
C LYS A 14 5.87 -29.38 -5.50
N ILE A 15 5.08 -29.38 -4.42
CA ILE A 15 4.14 -28.28 -4.11
C ILE A 15 4.90 -26.98 -3.84
N MET A 16 6.00 -27.04 -3.09
CA MET A 16 6.85 -25.88 -2.78
C MET A 16 7.44 -25.26 -4.05
N HIS A 17 8.02 -26.08 -4.94
CA HIS A 17 8.58 -25.60 -6.20
C HIS A 17 7.51 -24.97 -7.12
N ILE A 18 6.27 -25.47 -7.09
CA ILE A 18 5.17 -24.88 -7.87
C ILE A 18 4.73 -23.52 -7.29
N ALA A 19 4.63 -23.42 -5.97
CA ALA A 19 4.23 -22.18 -5.28
C ALA A 19 5.23 -21.05 -5.53
N ASP A 20 6.53 -21.34 -5.42
CA ASP A 20 7.61 -20.37 -5.64
C ASP A 20 7.60 -19.84 -7.09
N LYS A 21 7.39 -20.74 -8.06
CA LYS A 21 7.25 -20.37 -9.47
C LYS A 21 6.01 -19.52 -9.74
N SER A 22 4.94 -19.67 -8.97
CA SER A 22 3.73 -18.85 -9.09
C SER A 22 3.95 -17.44 -8.54
N GLN A 23 4.53 -17.32 -7.34
CA GLN A 23 4.79 -16.02 -6.70
C GLN A 23 5.76 -15.17 -7.51
N SER A 24 6.82 -15.79 -8.02
CA SER A 24 7.78 -15.13 -8.92
C SER A 24 7.10 -14.55 -10.18
N LYS A 25 6.12 -15.26 -10.74
CA LYS A 25 5.34 -14.75 -11.89
C LYS A 25 4.47 -13.56 -11.50
N ILE A 26 3.75 -13.64 -10.37
CA ILE A 26 2.92 -12.52 -9.88
C ILE A 26 3.80 -11.29 -9.67
N LEU A 27 4.97 -11.45 -9.04
CA LEU A 27 5.92 -10.37 -8.84
C LEU A 27 6.41 -9.77 -10.15
N PHE A 28 6.80 -10.62 -11.12
CA PHE A 28 7.23 -10.17 -12.44
C PHE A 28 6.15 -9.34 -13.15
N TYR A 29 4.90 -9.79 -13.14
CA TYR A 29 3.81 -9.06 -13.79
C TYR A 29 3.39 -7.79 -13.03
N PHE A 30 3.51 -7.77 -11.70
CA PHE A 30 3.31 -6.55 -10.93
C PHE A 30 4.42 -5.53 -11.17
N LEU A 31 5.66 -5.98 -11.34
CA LEU A 31 6.78 -5.14 -11.75
C LEU A 31 6.54 -4.57 -13.15
N LEU A 32 6.10 -5.39 -14.11
CA LEU A 32 5.71 -4.93 -15.44
C LEU A 32 4.62 -3.86 -15.39
N TYR A 33 3.58 -4.08 -14.58
CA TYR A 33 2.53 -3.09 -14.32
C TYR A 33 3.10 -1.79 -13.73
N SER A 34 4.02 -1.88 -12.78
CA SER A 34 4.56 -0.71 -12.08
C SER A 34 5.44 0.14 -13.02
N PHE A 35 6.27 -0.50 -13.86
CA PHE A 35 7.03 0.18 -14.91
C PHE A 35 6.12 0.74 -16.01
N GLY A 36 5.11 -0.02 -16.42
CA GLY A 36 4.10 0.44 -17.38
C GLY A 36 3.35 1.67 -16.88
N TYR A 37 3.10 1.78 -15.57
CA TYR A 37 2.48 2.93 -14.93
C TYR A 37 3.37 4.18 -15.03
N ILE A 38 4.65 4.08 -14.67
CA ILE A 38 5.60 5.21 -14.81
C ILE A 38 5.66 5.66 -16.27
N PHE A 39 5.80 4.71 -17.20
CA PHE A 39 5.91 5.02 -18.63
C PHE A 39 4.63 5.66 -19.19
N ALA A 40 3.46 5.12 -18.84
CA ALA A 40 2.17 5.69 -19.22
C ALA A 40 1.98 7.11 -18.67
N HIS A 41 2.39 7.35 -17.41
CA HIS A 41 2.33 8.67 -16.81
C HIS A 41 3.22 9.68 -17.55
N LEU A 42 4.46 9.30 -17.89
CA LEU A 42 5.37 10.14 -18.67
C LEU A 42 4.82 10.45 -20.07
N ILE A 43 4.22 9.47 -20.74
CA ILE A 43 3.59 9.70 -22.05
C ILE A 43 2.42 10.66 -21.93
N LEU A 44 1.50 10.43 -20.98
CA LEU A 44 0.31 11.25 -20.84
C LEU A 44 0.66 12.70 -20.48
N THR A 45 1.54 12.91 -19.50
CA THR A 45 2.02 14.26 -19.13
C THR A 45 2.70 14.96 -20.30
N SER A 46 3.47 14.23 -21.11
CA SER A 46 4.12 14.76 -22.32
C SER A 46 3.10 15.13 -23.40
N ILE A 47 2.08 14.30 -23.64
CA ILE A 47 1.00 14.57 -24.61
C ILE A 47 0.22 15.81 -24.21
N PHE A 48 -0.20 15.91 -22.95
CA PHE A 48 -0.94 17.09 -22.47
C PHE A 48 -0.10 18.36 -22.55
N SER A 49 1.16 18.31 -22.13
CA SER A 49 2.08 19.44 -22.26
C SER A 49 2.25 19.87 -23.72
N PHE A 50 2.43 18.92 -24.63
CA PHE A 50 2.57 19.18 -26.07
C PHE A 50 1.36 19.92 -26.64
N PHE A 51 0.13 19.48 -26.33
CA PHE A 51 -1.07 20.16 -26.81
C PHE A 51 -1.23 21.56 -26.24
N HIS A 52 -0.87 21.79 -24.98
CA HIS A 52 -0.89 23.15 -24.43
C HIS A 52 0.16 24.05 -25.07
N PHE A 53 1.35 23.54 -25.39
CA PHE A 53 2.35 24.30 -26.16
C PHE A 53 1.84 24.64 -27.57
N LEU A 54 1.13 23.72 -28.23
CA LEU A 54 0.52 23.98 -29.54
C LEU A 54 -0.52 25.11 -29.48
N LEU A 55 -1.21 25.25 -28.35
CA LEU A 55 -2.15 26.34 -28.08
C LEU A 55 -1.46 27.63 -27.60
N SER A 56 -0.12 27.68 -27.59
CA SER A 56 0.68 28.82 -27.13
C SER A 56 0.41 29.21 -25.66
N HIS A 57 0.02 28.25 -24.81
CA HIS A 57 -0.05 28.46 -23.37
C HIS A 57 1.35 28.56 -22.77
N ASP A 58 1.53 29.42 -21.77
CA ASP A 58 2.78 29.55 -21.03
C ASP A 58 3.02 28.37 -20.07
N LEU A 59 4.26 28.21 -19.63
CA LEU A 59 4.66 27.12 -18.71
C LEU A 59 3.90 27.14 -17.38
N GLY A 60 3.52 28.31 -16.86
CA GLY A 60 2.76 28.44 -15.64
C GLY A 60 1.35 27.87 -15.79
N THR A 61 0.68 28.20 -16.90
CA THR A 61 -0.63 27.64 -17.24
C THR A 61 -0.57 26.12 -17.42
N ILE A 62 0.48 25.59 -18.05
CA ILE A 62 0.69 24.14 -18.22
C ILE A 62 0.87 23.45 -16.87
N ASN A 63 1.77 23.97 -16.04
CA ASN A 63 2.04 23.42 -14.72
C ASN A 63 0.80 23.46 -13.82
N ASN A 64 0.05 24.55 -13.86
CA ASN A 64 -1.21 24.67 -13.12
C ASN A 64 -2.24 23.65 -13.60
N TRP A 65 -2.39 23.48 -14.92
CA TRP A 65 -3.32 22.48 -15.47
C TRP A 65 -2.92 21.06 -15.08
N LEU A 66 -1.64 20.69 -15.20
CA LEU A 66 -1.13 19.38 -14.77
C LEU A 66 -1.31 19.18 -13.26
N SER A 67 -1.16 20.24 -12.46
CA SER A 67 -1.38 20.18 -11.01
C SER A 67 -2.86 20.09 -10.64
N LEU A 68 -3.78 20.64 -11.43
CA LEU A 68 -5.22 20.56 -11.16
C LEU A 68 -5.84 19.25 -11.64
N ASN A 69 -5.28 18.64 -12.69
CA ASN A 69 -5.77 17.42 -13.32
C ASN A 69 -4.84 16.21 -13.06
N GLY A 70 -3.88 16.35 -12.14
CA GLY A 70 -2.87 15.32 -11.85
C GLY A 70 -3.48 13.96 -11.56
N TRP A 71 -4.52 13.89 -10.73
CA TRP A 71 -5.21 12.62 -10.40
C TRP A 71 -5.77 11.89 -11.62
N GLU A 72 -6.31 12.61 -12.61
CA GLU A 72 -6.84 12.00 -13.83
C GLU A 72 -5.71 11.35 -14.59
N VAL A 73 -4.61 12.10 -14.78
CA VAL A 73 -3.41 11.60 -15.45
C VAL A 73 -2.86 10.36 -14.72
N LEU A 74 -2.83 10.36 -13.39
CA LEU A 74 -2.40 9.23 -12.56
C LEU A 74 -3.34 8.02 -12.71
N GLY A 75 -4.65 8.24 -12.58
CA GLY A 75 -5.67 7.22 -12.73
C GLY A 75 -5.66 6.58 -14.12
N PHE A 76 -5.62 7.40 -15.16
CA PHE A 76 -5.52 6.94 -16.55
C PHE A 76 -4.21 6.17 -16.80
N ALA A 77 -3.08 6.63 -16.28
CA ALA A 77 -1.80 5.92 -16.41
C ALA A 77 -1.86 4.51 -15.77
N LYS A 78 -2.44 4.40 -14.57
CA LYS A 78 -2.64 3.11 -13.89
C LYS A 78 -3.58 2.20 -14.65
N ILE A 79 -4.73 2.71 -15.11
CA ILE A 79 -5.70 1.93 -15.89
C ILE A 79 -5.07 1.41 -17.19
N LEU A 80 -4.35 2.28 -17.93
CA LEU A 80 -3.66 1.90 -19.16
C LEU A 80 -2.62 0.80 -18.89
N SER A 81 -1.79 0.96 -17.86
CA SER A 81 -0.81 -0.05 -17.48
C SER A 81 -1.46 -1.37 -17.07
N ALA A 82 -2.57 -1.32 -16.32
CA ALA A 82 -3.32 -2.50 -15.92
C ALA A 82 -3.86 -3.26 -17.15
N ILE A 83 -4.45 -2.55 -18.12
CA ILE A 83 -4.96 -3.14 -19.37
C ILE A 83 -3.83 -3.84 -20.14
N VAL A 84 -2.69 -3.16 -20.33
CA VAL A 84 -1.53 -3.73 -21.03
C VAL A 84 -1.03 -4.98 -20.30
N THR A 85 -0.88 -4.92 -18.99
CA THR A 85 -0.41 -6.06 -18.17
C THR A 85 -1.36 -7.24 -18.27
N ILE A 86 -2.67 -7.01 -18.15
CA ILE A 86 -3.69 -8.06 -18.29
C ILE A 86 -3.58 -8.71 -19.68
N LYS A 87 -3.44 -7.93 -20.75
CA LYS A 87 -3.31 -8.46 -22.11
C LYS A 87 -2.07 -9.34 -22.27
N ILE A 88 -0.93 -8.91 -21.75
CA ILE A 88 0.32 -9.70 -21.78
C ILE A 88 0.18 -11.00 -20.98
N VAL A 89 -0.45 -10.93 -19.81
CA VAL A 89 -0.72 -12.10 -18.95
C VAL A 89 -1.63 -13.10 -19.66
N SER A 90 -2.73 -12.63 -20.27
CA SER A 90 -3.67 -13.45 -21.04
C SER A 90 -3.00 -14.11 -22.25
N PHE A 91 -2.12 -13.39 -22.95
CA PHE A 91 -1.39 -13.93 -24.09
C PHE A 91 -0.49 -15.12 -23.69
N ASN A 92 0.18 -15.04 -22.54
CA ASN A 92 1.14 -16.07 -22.11
C ASN A 92 0.51 -17.41 -21.71
N LYS A 93 -0.77 -17.47 -21.31
CA LYS A 93 -1.44 -18.74 -20.92
C LYS A 93 -2.28 -19.38 -22.01
N TYR A 94 -2.44 -18.75 -23.17
CA TYR A 94 -3.38 -19.19 -24.22
C TYR A 94 -4.80 -19.47 -23.71
N ASN A 95 -5.17 -18.91 -22.56
CA ASN A 95 -6.47 -19.12 -21.94
C ASN A 95 -7.14 -17.77 -21.70
N VAL A 96 -8.21 -17.53 -22.45
CA VAL A 96 -9.01 -16.32 -22.34
C VAL A 96 -9.98 -16.50 -21.18
N THR A 97 -9.47 -16.33 -19.96
CA THR A 97 -10.35 -16.17 -18.80
C THR A 97 -10.86 -14.73 -18.78
N PRO A 98 -12.19 -14.50 -18.84
CA PRO A 98 -12.74 -13.17 -18.71
C PRO A 98 -12.32 -12.56 -17.38
N LEU A 99 -11.91 -11.29 -17.37
CA LEU A 99 -11.58 -10.54 -16.15
C LEU A 99 -12.69 -10.69 -15.09
N TRP A 100 -13.94 -10.63 -15.55
CA TRP A 100 -15.14 -10.69 -14.72
C TRP A 100 -15.35 -12.02 -14.00
N ASP A 101 -14.84 -13.13 -14.53
CA ASP A 101 -15.05 -14.44 -13.91
C ASP A 101 -14.25 -14.61 -12.62
N GLY A 102 -13.10 -13.92 -12.51
CA GLY A 102 -12.37 -13.82 -11.26
C GLY A 102 -13.16 -13.10 -10.16
N PHE A 103 -13.98 -12.12 -10.54
CA PHE A 103 -14.78 -11.34 -9.60
C PHE A 103 -16.04 -12.06 -9.12
N LYS A 104 -16.63 -12.93 -9.94
CA LYS A 104 -17.84 -13.70 -9.58
C LYS A 104 -17.64 -14.66 -8.40
N GLN A 105 -16.40 -15.10 -8.14
CA GLN A 105 -16.10 -16.02 -7.04
C GLN A 105 -15.97 -15.34 -5.68
N LEU A 106 -16.08 -14.01 -5.63
CA LEU A 106 -15.81 -13.22 -4.44
C LEU A 106 -17.11 -13.01 -3.66
N LYS A 107 -17.00 -12.96 -2.32
CA LYS A 107 -18.17 -12.72 -1.46
C LYS A 107 -18.80 -11.37 -1.81
N SER A 108 -20.12 -11.36 -1.97
CA SER A 108 -20.88 -10.19 -2.41
C SER A 108 -21.24 -9.20 -1.30
N TRP A 109 -21.01 -9.55 -0.03
CA TRP A 109 -21.32 -8.69 1.11
C TRP A 109 -20.09 -8.40 1.96
N PRO A 110 -19.93 -7.16 2.46
CA PRO A 110 -18.86 -6.84 3.39
C PRO A 110 -19.06 -7.58 4.71
N SER A 111 -17.96 -7.96 5.33
CA SER A 111 -17.95 -8.57 6.64
C SER A 111 -18.34 -7.55 7.70
N ARG A 112 -18.99 -8.00 8.79
CA ARG A 112 -19.25 -7.12 9.94
C ARG A 112 -17.96 -6.55 10.54
N LYS A 113 -16.87 -7.31 10.40
CA LYS A 113 -15.53 -6.93 10.84
C LYS A 113 -15.03 -5.65 10.17
N ILE A 114 -15.17 -5.53 8.84
CA ILE A 114 -14.67 -4.32 8.16
C ILE A 114 -15.46 -3.09 8.60
N ILE A 115 -16.76 -3.21 8.83
CA ILE A 115 -17.61 -2.09 9.26
C ILE A 115 -17.14 -1.58 10.63
N ILE A 116 -16.92 -2.49 11.59
CA ILE A 116 -16.43 -2.15 12.92
C ILE A 116 -15.02 -1.54 12.86
N VAL A 117 -14.14 -2.10 12.03
CA VAL A 117 -12.80 -1.56 11.82
C VAL A 117 -12.84 -0.16 11.21
N SER A 118 -13.68 0.08 10.21
CA SER A 118 -13.85 1.41 9.61
C SER A 118 -14.32 2.43 10.63
N PHE A 119 -15.33 2.09 11.43
CA PHE A 119 -15.80 2.96 12.50
C PHE A 119 -14.70 3.25 13.53
N PHE A 120 -13.94 2.22 13.95
CA PHE A 120 -12.83 2.37 14.87
C PHE A 120 -11.73 3.29 14.30
N ILE A 121 -11.25 3.03 13.08
CA ILE A 121 -10.20 3.83 12.45
C ILE A 121 -10.64 5.28 12.35
N LEU A 122 -11.83 5.55 11.79
CA LEU A 122 -12.30 6.93 11.62
C LEU A 122 -12.49 7.65 12.96
N SER A 123 -13.04 6.98 13.98
CA SER A 123 -13.27 7.58 15.30
C SER A 123 -11.96 7.92 16.02
N VAL A 124 -11.00 6.98 16.05
CA VAL A 124 -9.71 7.21 16.72
C VAL A 124 -8.86 8.20 15.92
N PHE A 125 -8.96 8.17 14.59
CA PHE A 125 -8.23 9.11 13.75
C PHE A 125 -8.77 10.54 13.92
N TYR A 126 -10.09 10.72 13.98
CA TYR A 126 -10.73 11.98 14.33
C TYR A 126 -10.22 12.50 15.70
N ALA A 127 -10.16 11.62 16.71
CA ALA A 127 -9.64 11.98 18.03
C ALA A 127 -8.16 12.38 18.01
N LEU A 128 -7.30 11.64 17.28
CA LEU A 128 -5.88 11.99 17.11
C LEU A 128 -5.73 13.36 16.46
N ILE A 129 -6.51 13.61 15.42
CA ILE A 129 -6.52 14.87 14.71
C ILE A 129 -6.96 16.02 15.62
N HIS A 130 -8.03 15.84 16.38
CA HIS A 130 -8.52 16.87 17.28
C HIS A 130 -7.47 17.19 18.37
N GLN A 131 -6.76 16.17 18.85
CA GLN A 131 -5.72 16.33 19.87
C GLN A 131 -4.41 16.92 19.34
N PHE A 132 -3.95 16.50 18.16
CA PHE A 132 -2.60 16.78 17.65
C PHE A 132 -2.56 17.66 16.39
N GLY A 133 -3.66 17.79 15.67
CA GLY A 133 -3.73 18.45 14.35
C GLY A 133 -3.47 19.96 14.37
N GLY A 134 -3.52 20.59 15.54
CA GLY A 134 -3.16 22.01 15.69
C GLY A 134 -4.21 22.99 15.17
N GLY A 135 -5.46 22.55 15.07
CA GLY A 135 -6.58 23.33 14.55
C GLY A 135 -6.95 22.95 13.11
N VAL A 136 -8.17 23.32 12.71
CA VAL A 136 -8.64 23.18 11.33
C VAL A 136 -8.28 24.47 10.58
N GLN A 137 -7.55 24.36 9.48
CA GLN A 137 -7.51 25.43 8.50
C GLN A 137 -8.58 25.17 7.45
N ASP A 138 -9.41 26.18 7.18
CA ASP A 138 -10.31 26.15 6.04
C ASP A 138 -9.46 26.13 4.76
N SER A 139 -9.56 25.06 4.00
CA SER A 139 -8.89 24.98 2.71
C SER A 139 -9.55 25.95 1.72
N ILE A 140 -8.73 26.54 0.86
CA ILE A 140 -9.15 27.59 -0.08
C ILE A 140 -10.11 27.06 -1.17
N TYR A 141 -10.24 25.74 -1.31
CA TYR A 141 -10.83 25.06 -2.47
C TYR A 141 -12.08 24.20 -2.17
N MET A 142 -12.78 24.49 -1.07
CA MET A 142 -13.81 23.64 -0.45
C MET A 142 -14.96 23.15 -1.35
N ASP A 143 -15.48 23.96 -2.26
CA ASP A 143 -16.86 23.73 -2.70
C ASP A 143 -17.06 22.67 -3.79
N ASN A 144 -16.00 22.23 -4.50
CA ASN A 144 -16.14 21.24 -5.58
C ASN A 144 -15.05 20.17 -5.67
N LEU A 145 -13.98 20.26 -4.88
CA LEU A 145 -12.78 19.46 -5.11
C LEU A 145 -12.60 18.28 -4.14
N ALA A 146 -13.40 18.20 -3.07
CA ALA A 146 -13.43 17.03 -2.19
C ALA A 146 -13.78 15.74 -2.96
N MET A 147 -14.65 15.82 -3.97
CA MET A 147 -14.97 14.68 -4.84
C MET A 147 -13.75 14.22 -5.65
N SER A 148 -12.89 15.14 -6.07
CA SER A 148 -11.64 14.83 -6.77
C SER A 148 -10.66 14.08 -5.86
N SER A 149 -10.57 14.48 -4.59
CA SER A 149 -9.79 13.77 -3.57
C SER A 149 -10.29 12.33 -3.33
N ILE A 150 -11.62 12.18 -3.18
CA ILE A 150 -12.29 10.87 -3.01
C ILE A 150 -12.01 9.97 -4.22
N LEU A 151 -12.30 10.43 -5.43
CA LEU A 151 -12.15 9.64 -6.65
C LEU A 151 -10.69 9.35 -6.96
N GLY A 152 -9.82 10.36 -6.83
CA GLY A 152 -8.37 10.21 -7.03
C GLY A 152 -7.78 9.14 -6.12
N SER A 153 -8.11 9.17 -4.83
CA SER A 153 -7.58 8.21 -3.86
C SER A 153 -8.11 6.79 -4.07
N ILE A 154 -9.42 6.66 -4.38
CA ILE A 154 -10.03 5.37 -4.71
C ILE A 154 -9.40 4.79 -5.98
N LEU A 155 -9.22 5.57 -7.05
CA LEU A 155 -8.59 5.10 -8.27
C LEU A 155 -7.12 4.75 -8.06
N PHE A 156 -6.39 5.59 -7.32
CA PHE A 156 -4.97 5.41 -7.07
C PHE A 156 -4.68 4.04 -6.44
N PHE A 157 -5.34 3.71 -5.32
CA PHE A 157 -5.16 2.42 -4.64
C PHE A 157 -5.97 1.29 -5.26
N GLY A 158 -7.17 1.59 -5.75
CA GLY A 158 -8.10 0.59 -6.26
C GLY A 158 -7.51 -0.15 -7.45
N VAL A 159 -6.87 0.54 -8.39
CA VAL A 159 -6.29 -0.11 -9.57
C VAL A 159 -5.14 -1.06 -9.18
N ASP A 160 -4.27 -0.67 -8.24
CA ASP A 160 -3.16 -1.52 -7.77
C ASP A 160 -3.67 -2.83 -7.14
N ILE A 161 -4.72 -2.75 -6.32
CA ILE A 161 -5.27 -3.91 -5.64
C ILE A 161 -6.07 -4.79 -6.61
N LEU A 162 -6.75 -4.19 -7.58
CA LEU A 162 -7.44 -4.93 -8.64
C LEU A 162 -6.46 -5.70 -9.52
N ILE A 163 -5.34 -5.09 -9.94
CA ILE A 163 -4.34 -5.80 -10.75
C ILE A 163 -3.68 -6.92 -9.94
N LEU A 164 -3.35 -6.67 -8.66
CA LEU A 164 -2.75 -7.68 -7.81
C LEU A 164 -3.71 -8.84 -7.55
N GLY A 165 -4.99 -8.55 -7.28
CA GLY A 165 -6.03 -9.56 -7.13
C GLY A 165 -6.25 -10.38 -8.40
N PHE A 166 -6.24 -9.72 -9.55
CA PHE A 166 -6.28 -10.40 -10.85
C PHE A 166 -5.10 -11.36 -11.00
N LEU A 167 -3.86 -10.91 -10.75
CA LEU A 167 -2.67 -11.75 -10.88
C LEU A 167 -2.69 -12.96 -9.92
N MET A 168 -3.10 -12.75 -8.67
CA MET A 168 -3.21 -13.82 -7.66
C MET A 168 -4.24 -14.88 -8.06
N ASN A 169 -5.40 -14.44 -8.56
CA ASN A 169 -6.44 -15.34 -9.06
C ASN A 169 -5.98 -16.07 -10.33
N PHE A 170 -5.36 -15.36 -11.27
CA PHE A 170 -4.94 -15.90 -12.56
C PHE A 170 -3.84 -16.95 -12.44
N PHE A 171 -2.87 -16.74 -11.56
CA PHE A 171 -1.81 -17.72 -11.30
C PHE A 171 -2.21 -18.80 -10.31
N GLN A 172 -3.48 -18.81 -9.86
CA GLN A 172 -4.03 -19.78 -8.91
C GLN A 172 -3.14 -19.96 -7.68
N SER A 173 -2.46 -18.89 -7.26
CA SER A 173 -1.73 -18.93 -6.01
C SER A 173 -2.77 -19.02 -4.89
N GLN A 174 -3.04 -20.22 -4.39
CA GLN A 174 -3.45 -20.36 -3.01
C GLN A 174 -2.25 -19.91 -2.20
N LEU A 175 -2.19 -18.61 -1.90
CA LEU A 175 -1.31 -18.18 -0.83
C LEU A 175 -1.76 -18.95 0.40
N PRO A 176 -0.89 -19.78 0.99
CA PRO A 176 -1.29 -20.62 2.10
C PRO A 176 -1.79 -19.71 3.22
N GLN A 177 -2.69 -20.21 4.07
CA GLN A 177 -3.11 -19.59 5.34
C GLN A 177 -1.91 -19.14 6.23
N ARG A 178 -0.68 -19.52 5.86
CA ARG A 178 0.62 -19.30 6.48
C ARG A 178 1.27 -17.93 6.18
N PHE A 179 0.69 -17.16 5.27
CA PHE A 179 1.00 -15.74 5.00
C PHE A 179 0.92 -14.84 6.25
N GLU A 180 0.21 -15.36 7.25
CA GLU A 180 0.09 -14.84 8.59
C GLU A 180 1.45 -14.48 9.21
N LEU A 181 2.45 -15.36 9.17
CA LEU A 181 3.74 -15.11 9.81
C LEU A 181 4.52 -14.00 9.09
N ALA A 182 4.56 -14.03 7.75
CA ALA A 182 5.20 -13.01 6.93
C ALA A 182 4.57 -11.63 7.16
N PHE A 183 3.24 -11.56 7.27
CA PHE A 183 2.53 -10.33 7.58
C PHE A 183 2.88 -9.77 8.97
N HIS A 184 2.98 -10.61 10.00
CA HIS A 184 3.40 -10.16 11.34
C HIS A 184 4.86 -9.71 11.35
N LEU A 185 5.72 -10.37 10.57
CA LEU A 185 7.12 -9.96 10.41
C LEU A 185 7.23 -8.62 9.68
N MET A 186 6.39 -8.36 8.68
CA MET A 186 6.33 -7.08 7.96
C MET A 186 5.79 -5.94 8.83
N ILE A 187 4.79 -6.21 9.68
CA ILE A 187 4.34 -5.26 10.69
C ILE A 187 5.45 -5.00 11.71
N LEU A 188 6.15 -6.05 12.15
CA LEU A 188 7.24 -5.92 13.11
C LEU A 188 8.41 -5.09 12.54
N THR A 189 8.80 -5.30 11.28
CA THR A 189 9.82 -4.48 10.62
C THR A 189 9.36 -3.04 10.42
N LEU A 190 8.07 -2.80 10.16
CA LEU A 190 7.51 -1.45 10.11
C LEU A 190 7.54 -0.76 11.49
N ILE A 191 7.18 -1.48 12.56
CA ILE A 191 7.24 -0.95 13.94
C ILE A 191 8.69 -0.56 14.28
N VAL A 192 9.65 -1.41 13.94
CA VAL A 192 11.07 -1.19 14.26
C VAL A 192 11.62 0.01 13.49
N THR A 193 11.35 0.10 12.18
CA THR A 193 11.79 1.25 11.38
C THR A 193 11.20 2.56 11.87
N VAL A 194 9.95 2.55 12.35
CA VAL A 194 9.35 3.76 12.93
C VAL A 194 9.90 4.07 14.32
N LEU A 195 10.19 3.06 15.14
CA LEU A 195 10.86 3.26 16.43
C LEU A 195 12.24 3.91 16.22
N ASP A 196 12.99 3.44 15.23
CA ASP A 196 14.30 3.98 14.86
C ASP A 196 14.19 5.44 14.40
N PHE A 197 13.16 5.76 13.61
CA PHE A 197 12.90 7.14 13.17
C PHE A 197 12.52 8.07 14.32
N VAL A 198 11.70 7.58 15.27
CA VAL A 198 11.32 8.33 16.48
C VAL A 198 12.55 8.60 17.34
N LEU A 199 13.42 7.62 17.54
CA LEU A 199 14.68 7.79 18.29
C LEU A 199 15.60 8.82 17.60
N LEU A 200 15.71 8.77 16.27
CA LEU A 200 16.48 9.75 15.50
C LEU A 200 15.90 11.17 15.60
N TYR A 201 14.57 11.28 15.60
CA TYR A 201 13.86 12.56 15.76
C TYR A 201 14.03 13.14 17.16
N LEU A 202 13.91 12.31 18.21
CA LEU A 202 14.16 12.71 19.59
C LEU A 202 15.61 13.19 19.78
N ALA A 203 16.57 12.56 19.11
CA ALA A 203 17.95 13.02 19.13
C ALA A 203 18.16 14.38 18.47
N LYS A 204 17.37 14.71 17.45
CA LYS A 204 17.43 16.01 16.75
C LYS A 204 16.85 17.18 17.55
N LEU A 205 16.05 16.91 18.59
CA LEU A 205 15.43 17.93 19.45
C LEU A 205 16.40 18.61 20.45
N ASN A 206 17.71 18.49 20.24
CA ASN A 206 18.74 19.31 20.88
C ASN A 206 18.80 19.21 22.41
N ILE A 207 18.51 18.03 22.97
CA ILE A 207 18.88 17.73 24.35
C ILE A 207 20.38 17.44 24.34
N SER A 208 21.18 18.34 24.91
CA SER A 208 22.67 18.28 24.92
C SER A 208 23.26 16.96 25.44
N VAL A 209 22.46 16.16 26.14
CA VAL A 209 22.82 14.82 26.60
C VAL A 209 22.87 13.80 25.44
N ILE A 210 22.07 13.98 24.38
CA ILE A 210 21.88 12.96 23.34
C ILE A 210 23.02 12.92 22.30
N ASP A 211 23.74 14.02 22.08
CA ASP A 211 24.88 14.02 21.15
C ASP A 211 25.97 13.01 21.57
N GLN A 212 26.14 12.79 22.87
CA GLN A 212 27.04 11.74 23.40
C GLN A 212 26.51 10.32 23.19
N PHE A 213 25.18 10.15 23.09
CA PHE A 213 24.53 8.87 22.85
C PHE A 213 24.24 8.60 21.37
N MET A 214 24.39 9.56 20.46
CA MET A 214 24.12 9.35 19.03
C MET A 214 24.86 8.15 18.40
N PRO A 215 26.15 7.90 18.70
CA PRO A 215 26.83 6.70 18.23
C PRO A 215 26.18 5.42 18.78
N TRP A 216 25.73 5.44 20.03
CA TRP A 216 25.07 4.33 20.72
C TRP A 216 23.64 4.10 20.25
N ILE A 217 22.90 5.16 19.91
CA ILE A 217 21.55 5.08 19.32
C ILE A 217 21.65 4.53 17.90
N LYS A 218 22.60 5.01 17.09
CA LYS A 218 22.88 4.41 15.77
C LYS A 218 23.27 2.94 15.91
N LEU A 219 24.16 2.61 16.86
CA LEU A 219 24.55 1.23 17.12
C LEU A 219 23.38 0.38 17.64
N SER A 220 22.50 0.94 18.48
CA SER A 220 21.32 0.24 18.99
C SER A 220 20.32 -0.01 17.88
N THR A 221 20.05 0.95 16.99
CA THR A 221 19.15 0.76 15.85
C THR A 221 19.71 -0.27 14.86
N TYR A 222 21.03 -0.25 14.60
CA TYR A 222 21.65 -1.30 13.80
C TYR A 222 21.61 -2.67 14.48
N THR A 223 21.82 -2.74 15.80
CA THR A 223 21.81 -4.02 16.54
C THR A 223 20.40 -4.56 16.78
N THR A 224 19.39 -3.73 17.03
CA THR A 224 17.98 -4.15 17.09
C THR A 224 17.49 -4.57 15.73
N SER A 225 17.79 -3.82 14.67
CA SER A 225 17.50 -4.22 13.30
C SER A 225 18.17 -5.56 12.94
N PHE A 226 19.43 -5.75 13.34
CA PHE A 226 20.18 -6.99 13.13
C PHE A 226 19.66 -8.17 13.96
N PHE A 227 19.29 -7.95 15.23
CA PHE A 227 18.76 -8.99 16.11
C PHE A 227 17.35 -9.39 15.72
N LEU A 228 16.54 -8.43 15.29
CA LEU A 228 15.20 -8.66 14.76
C LEU A 228 15.28 -9.37 13.41
N PHE A 229 16.22 -9.00 12.54
CA PHE A 229 16.57 -9.76 11.34
C PHE A 229 16.98 -11.20 11.68
N PHE A 230 17.80 -11.42 12.71
CA PHE A 230 18.17 -12.77 13.16
C PHE A 230 17.00 -13.54 13.77
N MET A 231 16.09 -12.88 14.49
CA MET A 231 14.90 -13.50 15.07
C MET A 231 13.89 -13.86 13.97
N VAL A 232 13.73 -12.97 12.99
CA VAL A 232 13.00 -13.19 11.73
C VAL A 232 13.61 -14.39 11.01
N LEU A 233 14.93 -14.43 10.77
CA LEU A 233 15.62 -15.59 10.16
C LEU A 233 15.45 -16.89 10.94
N LYS A 234 15.48 -16.84 12.28
CA LYS A 234 15.30 -18.01 13.15
C LYS A 234 13.85 -18.52 13.16
N ILE A 235 12.88 -17.63 13.05
CA ILE A 235 11.44 -17.93 12.86
C ILE A 235 11.18 -18.45 11.44
N LEU A 236 11.90 -17.92 10.46
CA LEU A 236 11.87 -18.29 9.04
C LEU A 236 12.67 -19.55 8.70
N LYS A 237 13.03 -20.38 9.70
CA LYS A 237 13.76 -21.66 9.49
C LYS A 237 13.01 -22.68 8.60
N SER A 238 11.79 -22.35 8.18
CA SER A 238 11.13 -22.99 7.04
C SER A 238 11.28 -22.09 5.82
N GLU A 239 12.06 -22.53 4.84
CA GLU A 239 12.35 -21.85 3.56
C GLU A 239 11.12 -21.23 2.88
N ILE A 240 9.94 -21.85 3.09
CA ILE A 240 8.65 -21.39 2.57
C ILE A 240 8.28 -19.97 3.05
N TYR A 241 8.45 -19.67 4.34
CA TYR A 241 8.02 -18.38 4.90
C TYR A 241 8.92 -17.24 4.44
N LEU A 242 10.19 -17.54 4.19
CA LEU A 242 11.17 -16.54 3.77
C LEU A 242 10.84 -16.05 2.36
N SER A 243 10.49 -16.96 1.44
CA SER A 243 10.08 -16.58 0.08
C SER A 243 8.83 -15.67 0.11
N GLU A 244 7.78 -16.03 0.86
CA GLU A 244 6.56 -15.21 0.95
C GLU A 244 6.79 -13.81 1.52
N LEU A 245 7.60 -13.72 2.58
CA LEU A 245 7.97 -12.43 3.16
C LEU A 245 8.77 -11.59 2.17
N ILE A 246 9.76 -12.19 1.49
CA ILE A 246 10.57 -11.50 0.48
C ILE A 246 9.66 -10.95 -0.62
N HIS A 247 8.74 -11.75 -1.16
CA HIS A 247 7.81 -11.29 -2.18
C HIS A 247 6.93 -10.14 -1.70
N SER A 248 6.38 -10.22 -0.47
CA SER A 248 5.57 -9.15 0.13
C SER A 248 6.33 -7.84 0.28
N VAL A 249 7.56 -7.92 0.78
CA VAL A 249 8.46 -6.76 0.92
C VAL A 249 8.81 -6.19 -0.45
N LEU A 250 9.05 -7.04 -1.46
CA LEU A 250 9.31 -6.60 -2.83
C LEU A 250 8.08 -5.92 -3.46
N PHE A 251 6.87 -6.44 -3.28
CA PHE A 251 5.64 -5.78 -3.74
C PHE A 251 5.51 -4.38 -3.15
N LEU A 252 5.66 -4.26 -1.81
CA LEU A 252 5.60 -2.98 -1.12
C LEU A 252 6.70 -2.03 -1.61
N SER A 253 7.94 -2.52 -1.75
CA SER A 253 9.08 -1.71 -2.17
C SER A 253 8.90 -1.17 -3.59
N ILE A 254 8.48 -2.03 -4.53
CA ILE A 254 8.20 -1.62 -5.92
C ILE A 254 7.07 -0.58 -5.94
N PHE A 255 5.98 -0.84 -5.22
CA PHE A 255 4.85 0.08 -5.14
C PHE A 255 5.26 1.47 -4.61
N VAL A 256 6.02 1.52 -3.51
CA VAL A 256 6.50 2.78 -2.90
C VAL A 256 7.45 3.51 -3.83
N LEU A 257 8.42 2.81 -4.44
CA LEU A 257 9.39 3.41 -5.36
C LEU A 257 8.69 4.01 -6.59
N CYS A 258 7.80 3.25 -7.22
CA CYS A 258 7.08 3.73 -8.40
C CYS A 258 6.14 4.89 -8.06
N SER A 259 5.47 4.85 -6.90
CA SER A 259 4.65 5.96 -6.43
C SER A 259 5.49 7.21 -6.18
N LYS A 260 6.68 7.08 -5.58
CA LYS A 260 7.59 8.20 -5.29
C LYS A 260 8.16 8.84 -6.56
N VAL A 261 8.45 8.04 -7.59
CA VAL A 261 8.90 8.56 -8.90
C VAL A 261 7.83 9.45 -9.53
N VAL A 262 6.57 9.08 -9.39
CA VAL A 262 5.45 9.79 -10.01
C VAL A 262 4.92 10.94 -9.12
N LEU A 263 4.98 10.79 -7.81
CA LEU A 263 4.48 11.75 -6.82
C LEU A 263 5.64 12.30 -5.98
N PRO A 264 6.27 13.43 -6.38
CA PRO A 264 7.45 13.95 -5.67
C PRO A 264 7.15 14.46 -4.26
N TYR A 265 5.90 14.83 -3.96
CA TYR A 265 5.46 15.29 -2.63
C TYR A 265 5.13 14.14 -1.65
N LEU A 266 5.28 12.89 -2.07
CA LEU A 266 4.89 11.70 -1.30
C LEU A 266 5.69 11.51 -0.01
N ASP A 267 6.84 12.18 0.14
CA ASP A 267 7.71 12.05 1.32
C ASP A 267 6.98 12.36 2.64
N LYS A 268 6.03 13.31 2.63
CA LYS A 268 5.21 13.64 3.82
C LYS A 268 4.20 12.54 4.19
N TYR A 269 3.77 11.75 3.21
CA TYR A 269 2.65 10.81 3.35
C TYR A 269 3.06 9.34 3.17
N ILE A 270 4.36 9.06 3.08
CA ILE A 270 4.87 7.71 2.83
C ILE A 270 4.39 6.70 3.88
N LEU A 271 4.20 7.14 5.13
CA LEU A 271 3.65 6.31 6.19
C LEU A 271 2.22 5.84 5.84
N PHE A 272 1.35 6.77 5.44
CA PHE A 272 -0.03 6.45 5.09
C PHE A 272 -0.11 5.59 3.84
N LEU A 273 0.72 5.89 2.84
CA LEU A 273 0.85 5.07 1.64
C LEU A 273 1.16 3.60 1.99
N VAL A 274 2.19 3.38 2.83
CA VAL A 274 2.62 2.05 3.26
C VAL A 274 1.53 1.37 4.07
N VAL A 275 0.93 2.05 5.04
CA VAL A 275 -0.09 1.48 5.93
C VAL A 275 -1.36 1.11 5.15
N HIS A 276 -1.82 1.95 4.23
CA HIS A 276 -2.96 1.63 3.36
C HIS A 276 -2.66 0.45 2.45
N PHE A 277 -1.48 0.41 1.82
CA PHE A 277 -1.10 -0.72 0.97
C PHE A 277 -1.04 -2.03 1.76
N ILE A 278 -0.41 -2.04 2.93
CA ILE A 278 -0.32 -3.23 3.81
C ILE A 278 -1.72 -3.72 4.19
N PHE A 279 -2.62 -2.82 4.59
CA PHE A 279 -3.97 -3.21 4.99
C PHE A 279 -4.80 -3.74 3.81
N LEU A 280 -4.72 -3.07 2.65
CA LEU A 280 -5.41 -3.51 1.44
C LEU A 280 -4.88 -4.85 0.93
N TYR A 281 -3.56 -5.03 0.95
CA TYR A 281 -2.91 -6.29 0.63
C TYR A 281 -3.39 -7.40 1.57
N PHE A 282 -3.49 -7.11 2.88
CA PHE A 282 -4.05 -8.05 3.85
C PHE A 282 -5.51 -8.42 3.55
N LEU A 283 -6.37 -7.44 3.24
CA LEU A 283 -7.75 -7.70 2.86
C LEU A 283 -7.86 -8.53 1.57
N LEU A 284 -6.96 -8.30 0.62
CA LEU A 284 -6.87 -9.09 -0.62
C LEU A 284 -6.59 -10.57 -0.33
N LEU A 285 -5.74 -10.86 0.66
CA LEU A 285 -5.48 -12.23 1.12
C LEU A 285 -6.73 -12.90 1.71
N GLN A 286 -7.66 -12.14 2.28
CA GLN A 286 -8.93 -12.65 2.82
C GLN A 286 -9.96 -12.98 1.74
N ARG A 287 -9.68 -12.64 0.48
CA ARG A 287 -10.54 -12.89 -0.70
C ARG A 287 -11.96 -12.35 -0.54
N ASN A 288 -12.13 -11.25 0.19
CA ASN A 288 -13.39 -10.53 0.28
C ASN A 288 -13.25 -9.14 -0.35
N MET A 289 -13.62 -9.02 -1.63
CA MET A 289 -13.53 -7.74 -2.34
C MET A 289 -14.40 -6.66 -1.74
N MET A 290 -15.53 -7.02 -1.13
CA MET A 290 -16.39 -6.02 -0.51
C MET A 290 -15.72 -5.36 0.68
N ASP A 291 -14.87 -6.09 1.41
CA ASP A 291 -14.08 -5.51 2.50
C ASP A 291 -13.04 -4.52 1.96
N ILE A 292 -12.43 -4.82 0.81
CA ILE A 292 -11.51 -3.91 0.11
C ILE A 292 -12.25 -2.65 -0.36
N LEU A 293 -13.41 -2.81 -1.00
CA LEU A 293 -14.21 -1.69 -1.49
C LEU A 293 -14.69 -0.80 -0.33
N VAL A 294 -15.15 -1.40 0.77
CA VAL A 294 -15.52 -0.66 1.98
C VAL A 294 -14.30 0.08 2.54
N TYR A 295 -13.13 -0.55 2.59
CA TYR A 295 -11.92 0.13 3.05
C TYR A 295 -11.53 1.31 2.14
N LEU A 296 -11.58 1.14 0.82
CA LEU A 296 -11.28 2.22 -0.14
C LEU A 296 -12.28 3.38 -0.03
N VAL A 297 -13.58 3.07 -0.03
CA VAL A 297 -14.64 4.08 -0.03
C VAL A 297 -14.80 4.74 1.33
N ILE A 298 -14.73 3.99 2.43
CA ILE A 298 -14.99 4.55 3.76
C ILE A 298 -13.72 5.06 4.40
N ILE A 299 -12.62 4.29 4.39
CA ILE A 299 -11.42 4.69 5.12
C ILE A 299 -10.54 5.57 4.25
N VAL A 300 -10.08 5.08 3.10
CA VAL A 300 -9.15 5.84 2.25
C VAL A 300 -9.77 7.15 1.79
N SER A 301 -11.00 7.12 1.28
CA SER A 301 -11.62 8.33 0.74
C SER A 301 -11.90 9.38 1.82
N ILE A 302 -12.45 9.00 2.98
CA ILE A 302 -12.76 9.94 4.05
C ILE A 302 -11.47 10.49 4.67
N LEU A 303 -10.46 9.64 4.88
CA LEU A 303 -9.16 10.10 5.39
C LEU A 303 -8.48 11.08 4.43
N SER A 304 -8.60 10.85 3.12
CA SER A 304 -8.05 11.72 2.10
C SER A 304 -8.79 13.07 2.02
N SER A 305 -10.11 13.03 1.89
CA SER A 305 -10.90 14.23 1.60
C SER A 305 -11.30 15.04 2.83
N PHE A 306 -11.41 14.41 4.00
CA PHE A 306 -11.75 15.13 5.23
C PHE A 306 -10.54 15.35 6.11
N PHE A 307 -9.62 14.40 6.22
CA PHE A 307 -8.63 14.37 7.29
C PHE A 307 -7.20 14.72 6.88
N GLY A 308 -7.00 15.34 5.73
CA GLY A 308 -5.69 15.87 5.36
C GLY A 308 -4.66 14.75 5.20
N ILE A 309 -5.09 13.63 4.62
CA ILE A 309 -4.22 12.53 4.21
C ILE A 309 -4.37 12.31 2.70
N ASP A 310 -4.42 13.41 1.97
CA ASP A 310 -4.57 13.37 0.53
C ASP A 310 -3.24 13.09 -0.14
N LEU A 311 -3.01 11.80 -0.35
CA LEU A 311 -1.85 11.26 -1.05
C LEU A 311 -1.76 11.72 -2.50
N VAL A 312 -2.90 12.03 -3.12
CA VAL A 312 -2.97 12.42 -4.53
C VAL A 312 -2.77 13.91 -4.69
N TRP A 313 -3.06 14.71 -3.67
CA TRP A 313 -3.11 16.18 -3.81
C TRP A 313 -2.32 16.98 -2.79
N ASP A 314 -1.42 16.36 -2.01
CA ASP A 314 -0.67 17.04 -0.93
C ASP A 314 -1.61 17.88 -0.03
N ASN A 315 -2.77 17.31 0.32
CA ASN A 315 -3.83 17.95 1.11
C ASN A 315 -4.53 19.17 0.50
N ASN A 316 -4.23 19.55 -0.75
CA ASN A 316 -4.84 20.74 -1.37
C ASN A 316 -6.37 20.67 -1.48
N TYR A 317 -6.94 19.47 -1.50
CA TYR A 317 -8.39 19.23 -1.58
C TYR A 317 -8.98 18.55 -0.35
N SER A 318 -8.22 18.48 0.75
CA SER A 318 -8.78 18.07 2.03
C SER A 318 -9.62 19.21 2.62
N MET A 319 -10.77 18.86 3.19
CA MET A 319 -11.60 19.78 3.98
C MET A 319 -10.82 20.27 5.21
N PHE A 320 -10.14 19.36 5.91
CA PHE A 320 -9.34 19.72 7.06
C PHE A 320 -7.87 19.44 6.75
N ALA A 321 -7.10 20.50 6.55
CA ALA A 321 -5.65 20.42 6.46
C ALA A 321 -5.04 20.68 7.84
N TYR A 322 -4.01 19.90 8.18
CA TYR A 322 -3.31 20.00 9.46
C TYR A 322 -1.89 20.47 9.25
N ASN A 323 -1.48 21.47 10.03
CA ASN A 323 -0.15 22.06 9.95
C ASN A 323 0.91 21.24 10.70
N LYS A 324 0.47 20.36 11.61
CA LYS A 324 1.36 19.55 12.43
C LYS A 324 1.37 18.12 11.93
N ASN A 325 2.57 17.53 11.97
CA ASN A 325 2.75 16.12 11.66
C ASN A 325 1.97 15.26 12.66
N ILE A 326 1.08 14.41 12.15
CA ILE A 326 0.35 13.43 12.95
C ILE A 326 1.38 12.44 13.53
N PRO A 327 1.29 12.06 14.83
CA PRO A 327 2.26 11.16 15.44
C PRO A 327 2.26 9.79 14.75
N ALA A 328 3.36 9.46 14.07
CA ALA A 328 3.51 8.23 13.29
C ALA A 328 3.19 6.97 14.10
N LEU A 329 3.59 6.94 15.37
CA LEU A 329 3.33 5.83 16.29
C LEU A 329 1.82 5.66 16.58
N GLY A 330 1.06 6.76 16.65
CA GLY A 330 -0.39 6.72 16.80
C GLY A 330 -1.07 6.13 15.57
N VAL A 331 -0.65 6.56 14.37
CA VAL A 331 -1.10 6.00 13.10
C VAL A 331 -0.83 4.49 13.07
N ILE A 332 0.40 4.05 13.29
CA ILE A 332 0.73 2.62 13.24
C ILE A 332 -0.05 1.82 14.29
N GLY A 333 -0.19 2.35 15.51
CA GLY A 333 -0.95 1.72 16.59
C GLY A 333 -2.41 1.47 16.21
N ILE A 334 -3.08 2.44 15.59
CA ILE A 334 -4.46 2.31 15.12
C ILE A 334 -4.58 1.14 14.13
N TRP A 335 -3.72 1.07 13.12
CA TRP A 335 -3.83 0.03 12.09
C TRP A 335 -3.44 -1.35 12.62
N ILE A 336 -2.49 -1.45 13.55
CA ILE A 336 -2.17 -2.73 14.21
C ILE A 336 -3.37 -3.24 15.01
N ILE A 337 -4.03 -2.37 15.79
CA ILE A 337 -5.22 -2.75 16.58
C ILE A 337 -6.34 -3.17 15.63
N ALA A 338 -6.61 -2.38 14.59
CA ALA A 338 -7.61 -2.68 13.56
C ALA A 338 -7.36 -4.04 12.88
N LEU A 339 -6.13 -4.30 12.44
CA LEU A 339 -5.72 -5.56 11.82
C LEU A 339 -5.86 -6.74 12.78
N THR A 340 -5.41 -6.56 14.03
CA THR A 340 -5.50 -7.61 15.06
C THR A 340 -6.96 -7.96 15.35
N TYR A 341 -7.83 -6.95 15.47
CA TYR A 341 -9.26 -7.15 15.64
C TYR A 341 -9.88 -7.88 14.45
N TYR A 342 -9.62 -7.39 13.23
CA TYR A 342 -10.15 -7.97 12.00
C TYR A 342 -9.80 -9.46 11.89
N ARG A 343 -8.55 -9.82 12.22
CA ARG A 343 -8.07 -11.20 12.19
C ARG A 343 -8.74 -12.07 13.26
N LYS A 344 -8.74 -11.64 14.52
CA LYS A 344 -9.16 -12.48 15.66
C LYS A 344 -10.68 -12.56 15.83
N SER A 345 -11.41 -11.59 15.32
CA SER A 345 -12.87 -11.59 15.41
C SER A 345 -13.45 -12.85 14.77
N LYS A 346 -14.37 -13.53 15.46
CA LYS A 346 -15.08 -14.71 14.94
C LYS A 346 -16.37 -14.36 14.20
N PHE A 347 -16.73 -13.08 14.18
CA PHE A 347 -18.00 -12.56 13.67
C PHE A 347 -18.06 -12.43 12.15
#